data_AF-A0A3N4L236-F1
#
_entry.id   AF-A0A3N4L236-F1
#
_cell.length_a   1.000
_cell.length_b   1.000
_cell.length_c   1.000
_cell.angle_alpha   90.00
_cell.angle_beta   90.00
_cell.angle_gamma   90.00
#
_symmetry.space_group_name_H-M   'P 1'
#
loop_
_entity.id
_entity.type
_entity.pdbx_description
1 polymer ?
#
loop_
_entity_poly.entity_id
_entity_poly.type
_entity_poly.pdbx_seq_one_letter_code
_entity_poly.pdbx_strand_id
1 'polypeptide(L)'
;MKTFSSPSGFLYLILITITLLSKSLAFSLSFPRTQGKSPSILEAQTTDHENDVLSEALSRAFPPSYGHNPAYVAALAVFRDLESKTFCHRTAAASLVSDCSTIEGKNDILKITYAAQLAVCEFEATGIKYPRECQSLDGSPLRETRVMECVRRLEERPQWWTTLSNNIQSAVVMCSAVRHEIEKDEILILHKNITKTQKSLFSALSTSLEDVWESITAQKSFGGIWKTTLNDVLDDLAETRGKVMDALRDAEANATGIIKSLTQELEIRKKEQIQTVSELDQVQTSIPRTFEIT
;
A
#
# COMPACT_ATOMS: atom_id res chain seq x y z
N MET A 1 1.93 18.92 -50.67
CA MET A 1 2.02 17.54 -50.13
C MET A 1 2.82 16.70 -51.10
N LYS A 2 4.09 16.41 -50.78
CA LYS A 2 4.97 15.60 -51.65
C LYS A 2 4.89 14.14 -51.20
N THR A 3 4.38 13.29 -52.07
CA THR A 3 4.29 11.84 -51.91
C THR A 3 5.67 11.22 -52.12
N PHE A 4 6.24 10.64 -51.07
CA PHE A 4 7.49 9.88 -51.12
C PHE A 4 7.21 8.49 -51.75
N SER A 5 7.49 8.36 -53.03
CA SER A 5 7.44 7.09 -53.77
C SER A 5 8.87 6.59 -53.99
N SER A 6 9.48 6.01 -52.95
CA SER A 6 10.74 5.29 -53.09
C SER A 6 10.74 4.02 -52.22
N PRO A 7 10.91 2.82 -52.80
CA PRO A 7 10.80 1.54 -52.09
C PRO A 7 11.88 1.33 -51.02
N SER A 8 12.97 2.10 -51.05
CA SER A 8 14.04 2.08 -50.06
C SER A 8 13.67 2.78 -48.73
N GLY A 9 12.73 3.73 -48.74
CA GLY A 9 12.28 4.43 -47.54
C GLY A 9 11.36 3.58 -46.66
N PHE A 10 10.57 2.70 -47.27
CA PHE A 10 9.66 1.79 -46.56
C PHE A 10 10.42 0.71 -45.79
N LEU A 11 11.48 0.15 -46.40
CA LEU A 11 12.37 -0.81 -45.74
C LEU A 11 13.08 -0.19 -44.53
N TYR A 12 13.47 1.07 -44.59
CA TYR A 12 14.08 1.78 -43.47
C TYR A 12 13.09 1.99 -42.30
N LEU A 13 11.84 2.35 -42.57
CA LEU A 13 10.80 2.48 -41.55
C LEU A 13 10.44 1.14 -40.91
N ILE A 14 10.43 0.05 -41.69
CA ILE A 14 10.21 -1.31 -41.17
C ILE A 14 11.39 -1.75 -40.28
N LEU A 15 12.64 -1.48 -40.67
CA LEU A 15 13.80 -1.80 -39.83
C LEU A 15 13.84 -0.96 -38.54
N ILE A 16 13.42 0.32 -38.59
CA ILE A 16 13.32 1.16 -37.39
C ILE A 16 12.22 0.65 -36.44
N THR A 17 11.07 0.22 -36.97
CA THR A 17 10.00 -0.35 -36.13
C THR A 17 10.36 -1.70 -35.54
N ILE A 18 11.05 -2.58 -36.28
CA ILE A 18 11.56 -3.87 -35.77
C ILE A 18 12.63 -3.66 -34.69
N THR A 19 13.52 -2.67 -34.84
CA THR A 19 14.56 -2.37 -33.83
C THR A 19 14.02 -1.66 -32.59
N LEU A 20 12.92 -0.92 -32.70
CA LEU A 20 12.22 -0.35 -31.54
C LEU A 20 11.40 -1.40 -30.78
N LEU A 21 10.79 -2.37 -31.47
CA LEU A 21 10.06 -3.47 -30.83
C LEU A 21 11.01 -4.46 -30.13
N SER A 22 12.20 -4.73 -30.68
CA SER A 22 13.20 -5.59 -30.03
C SER A 22 13.82 -4.97 -28.77
N LYS A 23 13.98 -3.64 -28.72
CA LYS A 23 14.39 -2.93 -27.49
C LYS A 23 13.31 -2.91 -26.41
N SER A 24 12.03 -2.94 -26.79
CA SER A 24 10.91 -2.99 -25.84
C SER A 24 10.73 -4.38 -25.22
N LEU A 25 10.97 -5.45 -25.99
CA LEU A 25 10.98 -6.84 -25.48
C LEU A 25 12.22 -7.18 -24.64
N ALA A 26 13.36 -6.52 -24.86
CA ALA A 26 14.57 -6.71 -24.05
C ALA A 26 14.50 -6.05 -22.66
N PHE A 27 13.58 -5.11 -22.44
CA PHE A 27 13.46 -4.40 -21.15
C PHE A 27 12.64 -5.15 -20.08
N SER A 28 12.06 -6.32 -20.41
CA SER A 28 11.25 -7.11 -19.45
C SER A 28 11.88 -8.43 -18.96
N LEU A 29 13.16 -8.72 -19.29
CA LEU A 29 13.84 -9.93 -18.81
C LEU A 29 15.30 -9.65 -18.39
N SER A 30 15.50 -8.69 -17.49
CA SER A 30 16.76 -8.55 -16.74
C SER A 30 16.46 -8.29 -15.26
N PHE A 31 15.98 -9.33 -14.57
CA PHE A 31 16.10 -9.42 -13.12
C PHE A 31 17.51 -9.93 -12.81
N PRO A 32 18.34 -9.19 -12.03
CA PRO A 32 19.60 -9.72 -11.55
C PRO A 32 19.32 -10.90 -10.62
N ARG A 33 19.77 -12.08 -11.01
CA ARG A 33 19.79 -13.31 -10.22
C ARG A 33 20.77 -13.13 -9.07
N THR A 34 20.31 -12.61 -7.93
CA THR A 34 21.03 -12.73 -6.67
C THR A 34 20.88 -14.18 -6.20
N GLN A 35 21.99 -14.92 -6.10
CA GLN A 35 22.05 -16.14 -5.32
C GLN A 35 21.96 -15.75 -3.83
N GLY A 36 20.74 -15.62 -3.33
CA GLY A 36 20.45 -15.55 -1.90
C GLY A 36 19.86 -16.90 -1.45
N LYS A 37 20.50 -17.52 -0.46
CA LYS A 37 19.98 -18.68 0.28
C LYS A 37 18.50 -18.46 0.64
N SER A 38 17.69 -19.51 0.54
CA SER A 38 16.30 -19.52 1.03
C SER A 38 16.22 -18.98 2.46
N PRO A 39 15.29 -18.06 2.77
CA PRO A 39 14.95 -17.78 4.14
C PRO A 39 13.99 -18.87 4.62
N SER A 40 14.48 -19.72 5.50
CA SER A 40 13.66 -20.58 6.35
C SER A 40 12.72 -19.70 7.17
N ILE A 41 11.44 -20.06 7.16
CA ILE A 41 10.39 -19.46 7.97
C ILE A 41 10.62 -19.85 9.44
N LEU A 42 10.70 -18.81 10.29
CA LEU A 42 10.45 -18.82 11.73
C LEU A 42 11.41 -19.61 12.64
N GLU A 43 12.52 -18.99 12.98
CA GLU A 43 13.19 -19.23 14.27
C GLU A 43 13.56 -17.87 14.88
N ALA A 44 12.62 -17.32 15.66
CA ALA A 44 12.89 -16.16 16.49
C ALA A 44 13.72 -16.63 17.69
N GLN A 45 15.04 -16.52 17.58
CA GLN A 45 15.92 -16.54 18.74
C GLN A 45 15.80 -15.18 19.43
N THR A 46 14.97 -15.11 20.46
CA THR A 46 14.92 -13.98 21.39
C THR A 46 16.22 -13.93 22.18
N THR A 47 17.13 -13.04 21.81
CA THR A 47 18.25 -12.65 22.66
C THR A 47 17.78 -11.52 23.57
N ASP A 48 17.99 -11.69 24.89
CA ASP A 48 17.58 -10.78 25.99
C ASP A 48 18.02 -9.32 25.84
N HIS A 49 18.89 -9.00 24.88
CA HIS A 49 19.39 -7.64 24.65
C HIS A 49 18.42 -6.73 23.86
N GLU A 50 17.45 -7.32 23.14
CA GLU A 50 16.51 -6.61 22.27
C GLU A 50 15.34 -5.97 23.07
N ASN A 51 15.07 -6.51 24.25
CA ASN A 51 14.04 -6.00 25.16
C ASN A 51 14.38 -4.63 25.74
N ASP A 52 15.68 -4.31 25.90
CA ASP A 52 16.12 -3.05 26.51
C ASP A 52 16.04 -1.90 25.50
N VAL A 53 16.38 -2.15 24.23
CA VAL A 53 16.26 -1.17 23.14
C VAL A 53 14.80 -0.90 22.80
N LEU A 54 13.97 -1.95 22.79
CA LEU A 54 12.53 -1.80 22.57
C LEU A 54 11.86 -1.08 23.75
N SER A 55 12.23 -1.39 24.99
CA SER A 55 11.76 -0.68 26.18
C SER A 55 12.16 0.80 26.18
N GLU A 56 13.40 1.12 25.85
CA GLU A 56 13.91 2.49 25.74
C GLU A 56 13.23 3.25 24.60
N ALA A 57 13.02 2.60 23.45
CA ALA A 57 12.30 3.17 22.31
C ALA A 57 10.81 3.40 22.63
N LEU A 58 10.16 2.46 23.32
CA LEU A 58 8.79 2.61 23.79
C LEU A 58 8.67 3.70 24.86
N SER A 59 9.64 3.83 25.76
CA SER A 59 9.66 4.87 26.80
C SER A 59 9.92 6.27 26.22
N ARG A 60 10.68 6.37 25.12
CA ARG A 60 10.83 7.63 24.36
C ARG A 60 9.64 7.94 23.46
N ALA A 61 9.02 6.91 22.87
CA ALA A 61 7.84 7.06 22.03
C ALA A 61 6.58 7.37 22.86
N PHE A 62 6.53 6.86 24.10
CA PHE A 62 5.47 7.05 25.07
C PHE A 62 6.07 7.55 26.39
N PRO A 63 6.30 8.86 26.53
CA PRO A 63 6.80 9.40 27.79
C PRO A 63 5.88 8.98 28.95
N PRO A 64 6.44 8.75 30.15
CA PRO A 64 5.65 8.33 31.30
C PRO A 64 4.48 9.28 31.52
N SER A 65 3.30 8.71 31.74
CA SER A 65 2.11 9.47 32.10
C SER A 65 2.40 10.31 33.34
N TYR A 66 2.35 11.64 33.22
CA TYR A 66 2.49 12.55 34.35
C TYR A 66 1.39 12.36 35.40
N GLY A 67 0.34 11.57 35.10
CA GLY A 67 -0.72 11.16 36.01
C GLY A 67 -0.26 10.36 37.25
N HIS A 68 1.02 9.98 37.35
CA HIS A 68 1.58 9.33 38.55
C HIS A 68 2.32 10.29 39.50
N ASN A 69 2.49 11.57 39.15
CA ASN A 69 3.08 12.53 40.08
C ASN A 69 2.05 12.92 41.15
N PRO A 70 2.28 12.63 42.45
CA PRO A 70 1.30 12.91 43.50
C PRO A 70 0.99 14.41 43.64
N ALA A 71 1.95 15.30 43.36
CA ALA A 71 1.72 16.74 43.37
C ALA A 71 0.78 17.18 42.24
N TYR A 72 0.89 16.52 41.09
CA TYR A 72 0.04 16.76 39.92
C TYR A 72 -1.40 16.29 40.17
N VAL A 73 -1.56 15.07 40.69
CA VAL A 73 -2.88 14.51 41.06
C VAL A 73 -3.57 15.38 42.12
N ALA A 74 -2.82 15.83 43.13
CA ALA A 74 -3.35 16.72 44.15
C ALA A 74 -3.78 18.07 43.57
N ALA A 75 -2.97 18.68 42.70
CA ALA A 75 -3.30 19.94 42.06
C ALA A 75 -4.54 19.86 41.17
N LEU A 76 -4.73 18.76 40.43
CA LEU A 76 -5.95 18.52 39.66
C LEU A 76 -7.19 18.37 40.54
N ALA A 77 -7.07 17.70 41.69
CA ALA A 77 -8.18 17.57 42.63
C ALA A 77 -8.60 18.96 43.17
N VAL A 78 -7.62 19.80 43.51
CA VAL A 78 -7.87 21.20 43.93
C VAL A 78 -8.54 21.99 42.81
N PHE A 79 -8.06 21.87 41.57
CA PHE A 79 -8.65 22.59 40.44
C PHE A 79 -10.12 22.20 40.21
N ARG A 80 -10.45 20.90 40.20
CA ARG A 80 -11.83 20.42 40.06
C ARG A 80 -12.73 20.88 41.20
N ASP A 81 -12.19 20.95 42.42
CA ASP A 81 -12.90 21.52 43.57
C ASP A 81 -13.21 23.01 43.35
N LEU A 82 -12.24 23.81 42.86
CA LEU A 82 -12.46 25.22 42.50
C LEU A 82 -13.53 25.40 41.43
N GLU A 83 -13.59 24.52 40.41
CA GLU A 83 -14.64 24.55 39.38
C GLU A 83 -16.04 24.27 39.94
N SER A 84 -16.14 23.50 41.02
CA SER A 84 -17.42 23.17 41.65
C SER A 84 -17.92 24.25 42.63
N LYS A 85 -17.02 25.13 43.09
CA LYS A 85 -17.28 26.16 44.11
C LYS A 85 -18.06 27.36 43.57
N THR A 86 -18.11 28.43 44.36
CA THR A 86 -18.82 29.68 44.04
C THR A 86 -18.29 30.28 42.72
N PHE A 87 -19.10 31.17 42.13
CA PHE A 87 -18.75 31.83 40.86
C PHE A 87 -17.34 32.47 40.89
N CYS A 88 -16.95 33.09 42.01
CA CYS A 88 -15.60 33.65 42.19
C CYS A 88 -14.50 32.61 41.92
N HIS A 89 -14.57 31.44 42.57
CA HIS A 89 -13.57 30.39 42.42
C HIS A 89 -13.52 29.86 40.99
N ARG A 90 -14.69 29.70 40.35
CA ARG A 90 -14.77 29.32 38.93
C ARG A 90 -14.11 30.32 38.00
N THR A 91 -14.34 31.61 38.21
CA THR A 91 -13.72 32.66 37.40
C THR A 91 -12.21 32.74 37.60
N ALA A 92 -11.73 32.63 38.85
CA ALA A 92 -10.30 32.57 39.15
C ALA A 92 -9.63 31.34 38.51
N ALA A 93 -10.27 30.17 38.62
CA ALA A 93 -9.81 28.93 37.99
C ALA A 93 -9.78 29.05 36.45
N ALA A 94 -10.81 29.61 35.82
CA ALA A 94 -10.86 29.81 34.37
C ALA A 94 -9.78 30.79 33.87
N SER A 95 -9.52 31.86 34.63
CA SER A 95 -8.45 32.82 34.29
C SER A 95 -7.07 32.17 34.32
N LEU A 96 -6.84 31.23 35.24
CA LEU A 96 -5.61 30.46 35.28
C LEU A 96 -5.40 29.69 33.97
N VAL A 97 -6.40 28.91 33.54
CA VAL A 97 -6.31 28.06 32.35
C VAL A 97 -5.94 28.84 31.09
N SER A 98 -6.57 30.01 30.90
CA SER A 98 -6.30 30.90 29.75
C SER A 98 -4.84 31.37 29.72
N ASP A 99 -4.26 31.66 30.88
CA ASP A 99 -2.97 32.34 31.00
C ASP A 99 -1.79 31.37 31.27
N CYS A 100 -2.04 30.06 31.39
CA CYS A 100 -1.04 29.09 31.86
C CYS A 100 0.22 28.97 31.01
N SER A 101 0.10 29.08 29.68
CA SER A 101 1.27 29.05 28.77
C SER A 101 2.25 30.20 29.05
N THR A 102 1.76 31.32 29.60
CA THR A 102 2.54 32.51 29.91
C THR A 102 3.03 32.52 31.36
N ILE A 103 2.30 31.86 32.28
CA ILE A 103 2.69 31.68 33.69
C ILE A 103 3.92 30.79 33.83
N GLU A 104 4.04 29.73 33.02
CA GLU A 104 5.23 28.86 32.98
C GLU A 104 6.45 29.59 32.38
N GLY A 105 6.21 30.62 31.56
CA GLY A 105 7.21 31.43 30.85
C GLY A 105 7.80 32.60 31.64
N LYS A 106 7.59 32.68 32.96
CA LYS A 106 8.06 33.75 33.89
C LYS A 106 7.32 35.09 33.85
N ASN A 107 6.04 35.13 33.47
CA ASN A 107 5.24 36.33 33.74
C ASN A 107 4.70 36.31 35.18
N ASP A 108 5.49 36.83 36.11
CA ASP A 108 5.16 36.88 37.54
C ASP A 108 3.86 37.64 37.82
N ILE A 109 3.48 38.61 36.97
CA ILE A 109 2.25 39.39 37.15
C ILE A 109 1.01 38.51 36.99
N LEU A 110 0.98 37.61 36.01
CA LEU A 110 -0.17 36.72 35.80
C LEU A 110 -0.33 35.70 36.93
N LYS A 111 0.81 35.17 37.40
CA LYS A 111 0.87 34.31 38.57
C LYS A 111 0.33 35.01 39.82
N ILE A 112 0.76 36.24 40.06
CA ILE A 112 0.32 37.07 41.18
C ILE A 112 -1.16 37.47 41.02
N THR A 113 -1.60 37.76 39.80
CA THR A 113 -3.00 38.11 39.49
C THR A 113 -3.93 36.96 39.85
N TYR A 114 -3.62 35.75 39.38
CA TYR A 114 -4.37 34.55 39.75
C TYR A 114 -4.37 34.33 41.26
N ALA A 115 -3.21 34.45 41.91
CA ALA A 115 -3.10 34.21 43.33
C ALA A 115 -3.92 35.21 44.17
N ALA A 116 -3.93 36.49 43.75
CA ALA A 116 -4.74 37.53 44.37
C ALA A 116 -6.24 37.29 44.15
N GLN A 117 -6.65 36.91 42.94
CA GLN A 117 -8.05 36.56 42.65
C GLN A 117 -8.51 35.36 43.48
N LEU A 118 -7.71 34.30 43.57
CA LEU A 118 -8.04 33.13 44.37
C LEU A 118 -8.10 33.46 45.86
N ALA A 119 -7.15 34.26 46.37
CA ALA A 119 -7.15 34.70 47.77
C ALA A 119 -8.41 35.50 48.12
N VAL A 120 -8.87 36.38 47.23
CA VAL A 120 -10.15 37.11 47.40
C VAL A 120 -11.32 36.13 47.53
N CYS A 121 -11.40 35.13 46.66
CA CYS A 121 -12.47 34.13 46.73
C CYS A 121 -12.43 33.33 48.04
N GLU A 122 -11.25 33.01 48.56
CA GLU A 122 -11.07 32.32 49.84
C GLU A 122 -11.44 33.21 51.04
N PHE A 123 -11.14 34.51 50.99
CA PHE A 123 -11.57 35.47 52.00
C PHE A 123 -13.10 35.61 52.02
N GLU A 124 -13.74 35.67 50.85
CA GLU A 124 -15.20 35.68 50.74
C GLU A 124 -15.83 34.41 51.31
N ALA A 125 -15.27 33.24 51.01
CA ALA A 125 -15.76 31.96 51.54
C ALA A 125 -15.64 31.84 53.06
N THR A 126 -14.61 32.46 53.65
CA THR A 126 -14.33 32.42 55.10
C THR A 126 -14.90 33.61 55.88
N GLY A 127 -15.49 34.59 55.19
CA GLY A 127 -15.99 35.83 55.80
C GLY A 127 -14.88 36.77 56.31
N ILE A 128 -13.64 36.55 55.88
CA ILE A 128 -12.52 37.43 56.21
C ILE A 128 -12.66 38.72 55.42
N LYS A 129 -12.67 39.87 56.11
CA LYS A 129 -12.65 41.18 55.44
C LYS A 129 -11.29 41.39 54.77
N TYR A 130 -11.33 41.83 53.52
CA TYR A 130 -10.16 42.12 52.69
C TYR A 130 -10.17 43.58 52.17
N PRO A 131 -9.03 44.11 51.69
CA PRO A 131 -8.91 45.49 51.20
C PRO A 131 -9.83 45.78 50.00
N ARG A 132 -10.32 47.03 49.89
CA ARG A 132 -11.22 47.43 48.78
C ARG A 132 -10.51 47.40 47.43
N GLU A 133 -9.20 47.61 47.46
CA GLU A 133 -8.29 47.56 46.34
C GLU A 133 -8.31 46.19 45.62
N CYS A 134 -8.79 45.13 46.29
CA CYS A 134 -8.92 43.78 45.73
C CYS A 134 -10.33 43.41 45.24
N GLN A 135 -11.34 44.29 45.36
CA GLN A 135 -12.74 43.97 45.04
C GLN A 135 -13.03 43.85 43.52
N SER A 136 -12.15 44.37 42.66
CA SER A 136 -12.30 44.28 41.20
C SER A 136 -10.94 44.18 40.51
N LEU A 137 -10.52 42.95 40.25
CA LEU A 137 -9.31 42.63 39.49
C LEU A 137 -9.66 42.32 38.02
N ASP A 138 -10.54 43.14 37.45
CA ASP A 138 -11.10 43.03 36.10
C ASP A 138 -10.06 43.30 35.00
N GLY A 139 -10.30 42.71 33.81
CA GLY A 139 -9.43 42.66 32.62
C GLY A 139 -9.16 43.99 31.91
N SER A 140 -9.21 45.12 32.62
CA SER A 140 -8.93 46.43 32.04
C SER A 140 -7.42 46.63 31.77
N PRO A 141 -7.03 47.63 30.96
CA PRO A 141 -5.62 47.97 30.72
C PRO A 141 -4.82 48.32 31.98
N LEU A 142 -5.51 48.64 33.09
CA LEU A 142 -4.92 48.95 34.39
C LEU A 142 -4.83 47.74 35.32
N ARG A 143 -5.04 46.53 34.80
CA ARG A 143 -5.06 45.27 35.58
C ARG A 143 -3.80 45.10 36.42
N GLU A 144 -2.63 45.35 35.86
CA GLU A 144 -1.36 45.22 36.56
C GLU A 144 -1.25 46.20 37.75
N THR A 145 -1.56 47.49 37.54
CA THR A 145 -1.51 48.49 38.61
C THR A 145 -2.49 48.19 39.75
N ARG A 146 -3.70 47.72 39.43
CA ARG A 146 -4.69 47.34 40.45
C ARG A 146 -4.29 46.09 41.21
N VAL A 147 -3.76 45.08 40.52
CA VAL A 147 -3.25 43.86 41.15
C VAL A 147 -2.09 44.21 42.08
N MET A 148 -1.16 45.05 41.66
CA MET A 148 -0.04 45.51 42.48
C MET A 148 -0.50 46.25 43.74
N GLU A 149 -1.48 47.14 43.63
CA GLU A 149 -2.03 47.84 44.80
C GLU A 149 -2.79 46.89 45.74
N CYS A 150 -3.56 45.95 45.20
CA CYS A 150 -4.19 44.89 46.00
C CYS A 150 -3.14 44.07 46.76
N VAL A 151 -2.09 43.60 46.07
CA VAL A 151 -1.00 42.80 46.66
C VAL A 151 -0.30 43.57 47.77
N ARG A 152 0.04 44.84 47.53
CA ARG A 152 0.65 45.73 48.53
C ARG A 152 -0.19 45.79 49.81
N ARG A 153 -1.52 45.82 49.68
CA ARG A 153 -2.44 45.82 50.82
C ARG A 153 -2.53 44.47 51.52
N LEU A 154 -2.50 43.37 50.76
CA LEU A 154 -2.49 42.02 51.33
C LEU A 154 -1.20 41.72 52.10
N GLU A 155 -0.09 42.36 51.75
CA GLU A 155 1.18 42.27 52.49
C GLU A 155 1.14 42.96 53.87
N GLU A 156 0.24 43.93 54.08
CA GLU A 156 0.16 44.70 55.34
C GLU A 156 -0.31 43.85 56.54
N ARG A 157 -0.93 42.67 56.31
CA ARG A 157 -1.42 41.78 57.37
C ARG A 157 -1.00 40.33 57.17
N PRO A 158 -0.46 39.66 58.21
CA PRO A 158 -0.05 38.25 58.11
C PRO A 158 -1.17 37.31 57.63
N GLN A 159 -2.40 37.52 58.10
CA GLN A 159 -3.56 36.70 57.73
C GLN A 159 -3.85 36.73 56.23
N TRP A 160 -3.62 37.88 55.58
CA TRP A 160 -3.83 38.05 54.15
C TRP A 160 -2.63 37.54 53.34
N TRP A 161 -1.43 37.87 53.80
CA TRP A 161 -0.18 37.43 53.17
C TRP A 161 -0.04 35.91 53.11
N THR A 162 -0.44 35.19 54.17
CA THR A 162 -0.37 33.71 54.18
C THR A 162 -1.21 33.10 53.07
N THR A 163 -2.46 33.55 52.90
CA THR A 163 -3.34 33.07 51.82
C THR A 163 -2.77 33.42 50.44
N LEU A 164 -2.36 34.68 50.25
CA LEU A 164 -1.79 35.13 48.98
C LEU A 164 -0.53 34.33 48.59
N SER A 165 0.43 34.21 49.51
CA SER A 165 1.70 33.51 49.24
C SER A 165 1.52 32.02 48.96
N ASN A 166 0.57 31.36 49.64
CA ASN A 166 0.20 29.98 49.34
C ASN A 166 -0.36 29.84 47.91
N ASN A 167 -1.21 30.77 47.49
CA ASN A 167 -1.78 30.77 46.15
C ASN A 167 -0.75 31.08 45.05
N ILE A 168 0.24 31.94 45.35
CA ILE A 168 1.39 32.19 44.46
C ILE A 168 2.20 30.91 44.28
N GLN A 169 2.50 30.18 45.36
CA GLN A 169 3.32 28.97 45.30
C GLN A 169 2.61 27.85 44.52
N SER A 170 1.30 27.70 44.69
CA SER A 170 0.53 26.64 44.01
C SER A 170 0.24 26.94 42.53
N ALA A 171 0.23 28.21 42.11
CA ALA A 171 -0.15 28.62 40.75
C ALA A 171 0.57 27.86 39.62
N VAL A 172 1.89 27.67 39.71
CA VAL A 172 2.67 26.99 38.66
C VAL A 172 2.34 25.50 38.59
N VAL A 173 2.21 24.85 39.75
CA VAL A 173 1.85 23.43 39.83
C VAL A 173 0.41 23.23 39.34
N MET A 174 -0.50 24.14 39.69
CA MET A 174 -1.88 24.12 39.22
C MET A 174 -1.97 24.34 37.70
N CYS A 175 -1.14 25.24 37.14
CA CYS A 175 -1.11 25.46 35.69
C CYS A 175 -0.60 24.26 34.91
N SER A 176 0.55 23.72 35.31
CA SER A 176 1.10 22.51 34.69
C SER A 176 0.15 21.31 34.84
N ALA A 177 -0.56 21.25 35.98
CA ALA A 177 -1.64 20.29 36.21
C ALA A 177 -2.73 20.38 35.14
N VAL A 178 -3.41 21.51 35.06
CA VAL A 178 -4.55 21.68 34.15
C VAL A 178 -4.13 21.56 32.68
N ARG A 179 -2.98 22.16 32.32
CA ARG A 179 -2.45 22.13 30.96
C ARG A 179 -2.27 20.69 30.46
N HIS A 180 -1.69 19.82 31.28
CA HIS A 180 -1.47 18.44 30.88
C HIS A 180 -2.78 17.63 30.76
N GLU A 181 -3.83 17.94 31.51
CA GLU A 181 -5.15 17.30 31.29
C GLU A 181 -5.74 17.71 29.94
N ILE A 182 -5.61 18.99 29.55
CA ILE A 182 -6.07 19.49 28.25
C ILE A 182 -5.27 18.85 27.12
N GLU A 183 -3.94 18.87 27.19
CA GLU A 183 -3.05 18.29 26.18
C GLU A 183 -3.29 16.77 26.04
N LYS A 184 -3.55 16.06 27.14
CA LYS A 184 -3.90 14.63 27.13
C LYS A 184 -5.19 14.38 26.34
N ASP A 185 -6.24 15.17 26.59
CA ASP A 185 -7.52 15.01 25.90
C ASP A 185 -7.40 15.30 24.40
N GLU A 186 -6.61 16.31 24.02
CA GLU A 186 -6.28 16.61 22.61
C GLU A 186 -5.55 15.47 21.91
N ILE A 187 -4.51 14.91 22.56
CA ILE A 187 -3.75 13.76 22.05
C ILE A 187 -4.67 12.54 21.90
N LEU A 188 -5.56 12.30 22.86
CA LEU A 188 -6.48 11.16 22.84
C LEU A 188 -7.48 11.27 21.67
N ILE A 189 -8.00 12.47 21.40
CA ILE A 189 -8.87 12.74 20.24
C ILE A 189 -8.11 12.47 18.93
N LEU A 190 -6.87 12.98 18.82
CA LEU A 190 -6.04 12.76 17.64
C LEU A 190 -5.76 11.28 17.40
N HIS A 191 -5.35 10.55 18.45
CA HIS A 191 -5.07 9.12 18.37
C HIS A 191 -6.32 8.35 17.90
N LYS A 192 -7.49 8.64 18.48
CA LYS A 192 -8.77 8.04 18.06
C LYS A 192 -9.06 8.26 16.57
N ASN A 193 -8.80 9.47 16.06
CA ASN A 193 -8.99 9.79 14.65
C ASN A 193 -8.02 9.02 13.74
N ILE A 194 -6.74 8.95 14.12
CA ILE A 194 -5.71 8.19 13.39
C ILE A 194 -6.05 6.71 13.37
N THR A 195 -6.36 6.11 14.53
CA THR A 195 -6.72 4.68 14.62
C THR A 195 -7.96 4.34 13.79
N LYS A 196 -8.96 5.24 13.76
CA LYS A 196 -10.16 5.08 12.91
C LYS A 196 -9.78 5.05 11.42
N THR A 197 -8.94 5.97 11.00
CA THR A 197 -8.44 6.03 9.61
C THR A 197 -7.61 4.79 9.27
N GLN A 198 -6.71 4.37 10.16
CA GLN A 198 -5.88 3.17 9.98
C GLN A 198 -6.75 1.91 9.85
N LYS A 199 -7.81 1.78 10.66
CA LYS A 199 -8.79 0.69 10.53
C LYS A 199 -9.47 0.70 9.16
N SER A 200 -9.90 1.87 8.68
CA SER A 200 -10.52 2.01 7.36
C SER A 200 -9.57 1.63 6.23
N LEU A 201 -8.31 2.07 6.31
CA LEU A 201 -7.27 1.73 5.35
C LEU A 201 -6.99 0.22 5.35
N PHE A 202 -6.87 -0.40 6.51
CA PHE A 202 -6.67 -1.84 6.61
C PHE A 202 -7.84 -2.64 6.03
N SER A 203 -9.08 -2.19 6.28
CA SER A 203 -10.27 -2.80 5.67
C SER A 203 -10.27 -2.69 4.15
N ALA A 204 -9.95 -1.51 3.61
CA ALA A 204 -9.86 -1.30 2.17
C ALA A 204 -8.75 -2.14 1.53
N LEU A 205 -7.58 -2.19 2.19
CA LEU A 205 -6.46 -3.02 1.76
C LEU A 205 -6.83 -4.51 1.77
N SER A 206 -7.49 -4.99 2.82
CA SER A 206 -7.94 -6.39 2.93
C SER A 206 -8.96 -6.73 1.84
N THR A 207 -9.89 -5.83 1.54
CA THR A 207 -10.89 -6.04 0.47
C THR A 207 -10.20 -6.08 -0.88
N SER A 208 -9.29 -5.15 -1.16
CA SER A 208 -8.52 -5.14 -2.40
C SER A 208 -7.66 -6.38 -2.57
N LEU A 209 -7.09 -6.89 -1.47
CA LEU A 209 -6.34 -8.13 -1.48
C LEU A 209 -7.26 -9.32 -1.85
N GLU A 210 -8.45 -9.40 -1.27
CA GLU A 210 -9.46 -10.42 -1.59
C GLU A 210 -9.84 -10.39 -3.08
N ASP A 211 -10.15 -9.21 -3.63
CA ASP A 211 -10.50 -9.02 -5.05
C ASP A 211 -9.37 -9.48 -5.99
N VAL A 212 -8.12 -9.19 -5.61
CA VAL A 212 -6.93 -9.63 -6.36
C VAL A 212 -6.78 -11.14 -6.28
N TRP A 213 -7.01 -11.77 -5.12
CA TRP A 213 -6.98 -13.22 -4.99
C TRP A 213 -8.05 -13.90 -5.86
N GLU A 214 -9.26 -13.36 -5.89
CA GLU A 214 -10.33 -13.86 -6.76
C GLU A 214 -9.94 -13.74 -8.25
N SER A 215 -9.35 -12.61 -8.64
CA SER A 215 -8.87 -12.40 -10.02
C SER A 215 -7.74 -13.37 -10.41
N ILE A 216 -6.77 -13.61 -9.51
CA ILE A 216 -5.66 -14.53 -9.74
C ILE A 216 -6.15 -15.98 -9.86
N THR A 217 -7.09 -16.39 -9.01
CA THR A 217 -7.67 -17.74 -9.06
C THR A 217 -8.46 -17.97 -10.35
N ALA A 218 -9.27 -16.99 -10.76
CA ALA A 218 -9.96 -17.01 -12.05
C ALA A 218 -8.96 -17.12 -13.22
N GLN A 219 -7.91 -16.29 -13.26
CA GLN A 219 -6.90 -16.31 -14.32
C GLN A 219 -6.14 -17.64 -14.38
N LYS A 220 -5.81 -18.23 -13.22
CA LYS A 220 -5.15 -19.55 -13.15
C LYS A 220 -6.05 -20.65 -13.70
N SER A 221 -7.35 -20.61 -13.40
CA SER A 221 -8.32 -21.58 -13.93
C SER A 221 -8.44 -21.49 -15.46
N PHE A 222 -8.51 -20.27 -16.01
CA PHE A 222 -8.53 -20.03 -17.44
C PHE A 222 -7.26 -20.55 -18.13
N GLY A 223 -6.08 -20.28 -17.56
CA GLY A 223 -4.82 -20.80 -18.09
C GLY A 223 -4.76 -22.32 -18.10
N GLY A 224 -5.35 -22.97 -17.09
CA GLY A 224 -5.51 -24.43 -17.04
C GLY A 224 -6.40 -24.96 -18.17
N ILE A 225 -7.58 -24.36 -18.34
CA ILE A 225 -8.54 -24.70 -19.40
C ILE A 225 -7.91 -24.51 -20.78
N TRP A 226 -7.27 -23.37 -21.01
CA TRP A 226 -6.61 -23.08 -22.28
C TRP A 226 -5.50 -24.10 -22.59
N LYS A 227 -4.71 -24.48 -21.58
CA LYS A 227 -3.67 -25.50 -21.74
C LYS A 227 -4.26 -26.85 -22.13
N THR A 228 -5.36 -27.27 -21.51
CA THR A 228 -6.04 -28.52 -21.89
C THR A 228 -6.57 -28.45 -23.32
N THR A 229 -7.24 -27.35 -23.70
CA THR A 229 -7.75 -27.16 -25.06
C THR A 229 -6.64 -27.16 -26.11
N LEU A 230 -5.49 -26.55 -25.82
CA LEU A 230 -4.35 -26.56 -26.73
C LEU A 230 -3.81 -27.98 -26.94
N ASN A 231 -3.74 -28.78 -25.88
CA ASN A 231 -3.31 -30.17 -25.97
C ASN A 231 -4.30 -31.00 -26.80
N ASP A 232 -5.60 -30.83 -26.60
CA ASP A 232 -6.63 -31.54 -27.36
C ASP A 232 -6.50 -31.25 -28.88
N VAL A 233 -6.30 -29.97 -29.24
CA VAL A 233 -6.10 -29.58 -30.65
C VAL A 233 -4.81 -30.18 -31.25
N LEU A 234 -3.75 -30.29 -30.46
CA LEU A 234 -2.50 -30.92 -30.90
C LEU A 234 -2.68 -32.42 -31.14
N ASP A 235 -3.43 -33.09 -30.28
CA ASP A 235 -3.75 -34.51 -30.44
C ASP A 235 -4.63 -34.76 -31.67
N ASP A 236 -5.67 -33.94 -31.88
CA ASP A 236 -6.52 -34.00 -33.08
C ASP A 236 -5.70 -33.79 -34.37
N LEU A 237 -4.72 -32.88 -34.34
CA LEU A 237 -3.82 -32.65 -35.46
C LEU A 237 -2.92 -33.86 -35.73
N ALA A 238 -2.41 -34.49 -34.68
CA ALA A 238 -1.60 -35.70 -34.79
C ALA A 238 -2.42 -36.87 -35.34
N GLU A 239 -3.66 -37.04 -34.89
CA GLU A 239 -4.59 -38.04 -35.40
C GLU A 239 -4.91 -37.80 -36.89
N THR A 240 -5.25 -36.55 -37.24
CA THR A 240 -5.56 -36.16 -38.63
C THR A 240 -4.36 -36.42 -39.54
N ARG A 241 -3.15 -36.08 -39.09
CA ARG A 241 -1.91 -36.39 -39.81
C ARG A 241 -1.75 -37.89 -40.05
N GLY A 242 -2.04 -38.73 -39.05
CA GLY A 242 -2.02 -40.18 -39.18
C GLY A 242 -2.97 -40.67 -40.27
N LYS A 243 -4.23 -40.26 -40.20
CA LYS A 243 -5.26 -40.61 -41.20
C LYS A 243 -4.87 -40.18 -42.62
N VAL A 244 -4.28 -38.99 -42.78
CA VAL A 244 -3.81 -38.50 -44.08
C VAL A 244 -2.63 -39.34 -44.60
N MET A 245 -1.67 -39.68 -43.74
CA MET A 245 -0.54 -40.53 -44.14
C MET A 245 -0.98 -41.94 -44.54
N ASP A 246 -1.95 -42.52 -43.83
CA ASP A 246 -2.52 -43.82 -44.18
C ASP A 246 -3.25 -43.76 -45.52
N ALA A 247 -4.08 -42.74 -45.74
CA ALA A 247 -4.78 -42.54 -47.01
C ALA A 247 -3.80 -42.33 -48.20
N LEU A 248 -2.70 -41.61 -47.98
CA LEU A 248 -1.64 -41.45 -48.99
C LEU A 248 -0.96 -42.79 -49.31
N ARG A 249 -0.65 -43.60 -48.28
CA ARG A 249 -0.03 -44.92 -48.45
C ARG A 249 -0.96 -45.89 -49.19
N ASP A 250 -2.26 -45.87 -48.87
CA ASP A 250 -3.25 -46.69 -49.55
C ASP A 250 -3.43 -46.26 -51.02
N ALA A 251 -3.42 -44.96 -51.29
CA ALA A 251 -3.46 -44.43 -52.65
C ALA A 251 -2.21 -44.82 -53.45
N GLU A 252 -1.02 -44.79 -52.85
CA GLU A 252 0.23 -45.24 -53.46
C GLU A 252 0.21 -46.75 -53.76
N ALA A 253 -0.24 -47.57 -52.81
CA ALA A 253 -0.39 -49.01 -53.00
C ALA A 253 -1.38 -49.33 -54.14
N ASN A 254 -2.48 -48.61 -54.22
CA ASN A 254 -3.45 -48.76 -55.30
C ASN A 254 -2.86 -48.33 -56.66
N ALA A 255 -2.17 -47.19 -56.72
CA ALA A 255 -1.53 -46.69 -57.94
C ALA A 255 -0.45 -47.65 -58.45
N THR A 256 0.41 -48.17 -57.58
CA THR A 256 1.43 -49.17 -57.94
C THR A 256 0.81 -50.49 -58.40
N GLY A 257 -0.31 -50.91 -57.80
CA GLY A 257 -1.10 -52.05 -58.26
C GLY A 257 -1.63 -51.87 -59.69
N ILE A 258 -2.24 -50.71 -59.97
CA ILE A 258 -2.73 -50.35 -61.31
C ILE A 258 -1.58 -50.37 -62.32
N ILE A 259 -0.45 -49.72 -62.02
CA ILE A 259 0.74 -49.67 -62.90
C ILE A 259 1.27 -51.08 -63.19
N LYS A 260 1.34 -51.96 -62.19
CA LYS A 260 1.78 -53.36 -62.40
C LYS A 260 0.83 -54.11 -63.33
N SER A 261 -0.48 -53.96 -63.15
CA SER A 261 -1.47 -54.62 -64.02
C SER A 261 -1.35 -54.14 -65.47
N LEU A 262 -1.21 -52.83 -65.69
CA LEU A 262 -1.01 -52.22 -67.01
C LEU A 262 0.28 -52.69 -67.67
N THR A 263 1.39 -52.74 -66.91
CA THR A 263 2.68 -53.22 -67.42
C THR A 263 2.57 -54.68 -67.85
N GLN A 264 1.89 -55.53 -67.07
CA GLN A 264 1.69 -56.93 -67.41
C GLN A 264 0.84 -57.11 -68.68
N GLU A 265 -0.25 -56.35 -68.80
CA GLU A 265 -1.11 -56.33 -69.98
C GLU A 265 -0.33 -55.89 -71.24
N LEU A 266 0.51 -54.86 -71.12
CA LEU A 266 1.35 -54.38 -72.22
C LEU A 266 2.40 -55.42 -72.64
N GLU A 267 3.03 -56.12 -71.69
CA GLU A 267 3.98 -57.19 -72.01
C GLU A 267 3.32 -58.39 -72.70
N ILE A 268 2.08 -58.74 -72.32
CA ILE A 268 1.30 -59.77 -73.00
C ILE A 268 1.02 -59.34 -74.44
N ARG A 269 0.46 -58.15 -74.64
CA ARG A 269 0.15 -57.63 -75.99
C ARG A 269 1.39 -57.48 -76.86
N LYS A 270 2.54 -57.07 -76.29
CA LYS A 270 3.81 -57.01 -77.00
C LYS A 270 4.25 -58.38 -77.50
N LYS A 271 4.10 -59.44 -76.70
CA LYS A 271 4.43 -60.82 -77.13
C LYS A 271 3.53 -61.28 -78.28
N GLU A 272 2.23 -61.02 -78.19
CA GLU A 272 1.27 -61.30 -79.27
C GLU A 272 1.64 -60.55 -80.57
N GLN A 273 2.05 -59.28 -80.45
CA GLN A 273 2.46 -58.48 -81.60
C GLN A 273 3.78 -58.98 -82.22
N ILE A 274 4.76 -59.41 -81.40
CA ILE A 274 6.00 -60.01 -81.90
C ILE A 274 5.72 -61.32 -82.64
N GLN A 275 4.80 -62.15 -82.11
CA GLN A 275 4.42 -63.41 -82.73
C GLN A 275 3.74 -63.19 -84.09
N THR A 276 2.79 -62.26 -84.18
CA THR A 276 2.13 -61.91 -85.46
C THR A 276 3.10 -61.31 -86.49
N VAL A 277 4.06 -60.48 -86.07
CA VAL A 277 5.12 -59.99 -86.97
C VAL A 277 6.02 -61.13 -87.47
N SER A 278 6.37 -62.09 -86.60
CA SER A 278 7.14 -63.28 -86.99
C SER A 278 6.38 -64.17 -87.98
N GLU A 279 5.07 -64.31 -87.82
CA GLU A 279 4.21 -65.02 -88.76
C GLU A 279 4.15 -64.30 -90.12
N LEU A 280 4.09 -62.96 -90.12
CA LEU A 280 4.19 -62.17 -91.36
C LEU A 280 5.54 -62.33 -92.08
N ASP A 281 6.66 -62.40 -91.35
CA ASP A 281 7.99 -62.58 -91.94
C ASP A 281 8.18 -63.99 -92.56
N GLN A 282 7.57 -65.02 -91.96
CA GLN A 282 7.51 -66.36 -92.56
C GLN A 282 6.67 -66.38 -93.85
N VAL A 283 5.61 -65.59 -93.93
CA VAL A 283 4.83 -65.42 -95.17
C VAL A 283 5.63 -64.63 -96.21
N GLN A 284 6.34 -63.57 -95.82
CA GLN A 284 7.18 -62.78 -96.72
C GLN A 284 8.32 -63.60 -97.35
N THR A 285 8.94 -64.50 -96.58
CA THR A 285 10.04 -65.37 -97.04
C THR A 285 9.59 -66.57 -97.87
N SER A 286 8.28 -66.89 -97.86
CA SER A 286 7.68 -67.95 -98.67
C SER A 286 7.05 -67.44 -99.99
N ILE A 287 7.07 -66.12 -100.24
CA ILE A 287 6.75 -65.55 -101.56
C ILE A 287 7.96 -65.78 -102.49
N PRO A 288 7.84 -66.56 -103.57
CA PRO A 288 8.92 -66.76 -104.51
C PRO A 288 9.27 -65.44 -105.24
N ARG A 289 10.56 -65.06 -105.26
CA ARG A 289 11.08 -64.08 -106.23
C ARG A 289 10.87 -64.64 -107.63
N THR A 290 9.73 -64.33 -108.22
CA THR A 290 9.47 -64.56 -109.64
C THR A 290 9.25 -63.21 -110.27
N PHE A 291 10.33 -62.63 -110.80
CA PHE A 291 10.38 -61.87 -112.04
C PHE A 291 11.85 -61.53 -112.32
N GLU A 292 12.64 -62.57 -112.65
CA GLU A 292 13.65 -62.43 -113.70
C GLU A 292 12.90 -62.63 -115.03
N ILE A 293 12.79 -61.59 -115.85
CA ILE A 293 12.59 -61.72 -117.30
C ILE A 293 13.51 -60.69 -117.96
N THR A 294 14.59 -61.23 -118.52
CA THR A 294 15.41 -60.80 -119.69
C THR A 294 15.46 -59.33 -120.06
#